data_AF-A0A016T912-F1
#
_entry.id   AF-A0A016T912-F1
#
_cell.length_a   1.000
_cell.length_b   1.000
_cell.length_c   1.000
_cell.angle_alpha   90.00
_cell.angle_beta   90.00
_cell.angle_gamma   90.00
#
_symmetry.space_group_name_H-M   'P 1'
#
loop_
_entity.id
_entity.type
_entity.pdbx_description
1 polymer ?
#
loop_
_entity_poly.entity_id
_entity_poly.type
_entity_poly.pdbx_seq_one_letter_code
_entity_poly.pdbx_strand_id
1 'polypeptide(L)'
;MNTPNAKTAAAVSSHLKTIEKNLGAVIEGKEPPAKYDGYASCPLIVGRRLGILAEFNSKGPMETLPIDQSTPRYYAFLMKRYLMPFLYWNFLVKGYWNGPATIRKILHLGFVPKSK
;
A
#
# COMPACT_ATOMS: atom_id res chain seq x y z
N MET A 1 22.90 0.72 -2.32
CA MET A 1 21.58 1.09 -2.88
C MET A 1 20.58 0.00 -2.56
N ASN A 2 19.77 0.15 -1.52
CA ASN A 2 18.66 -0.74 -1.21
C ASN A 2 17.64 0.04 -0.38
N THR A 3 16.35 -0.22 -0.57
CA THR A 3 15.31 0.31 0.32
C THR A 3 15.10 -0.69 1.46
N PRO A 4 15.13 -0.27 2.74
CA PRO A 4 15.03 -1.18 3.89
C PRO A 4 13.57 -1.57 4.18
N ASN A 5 12.86 -2.07 3.16
CA ASN A 5 11.46 -2.49 3.25
C ASN A 5 11.25 -3.89 2.67
N ALA A 6 10.11 -4.50 2.98
CA ALA A 6 9.75 -5.79 2.39
C ALA A 6 9.53 -5.68 0.87
N LYS A 7 10.14 -6.59 0.11
CA LYS A 7 10.11 -6.62 -1.35
C LYS A 7 8.81 -7.24 -1.87
N THR A 8 7.76 -6.42 -1.94
CA THR A 8 6.41 -6.85 -2.34
C THR A 8 5.89 -6.01 -3.51
N ALA A 9 4.91 -6.52 -4.27
CA ALA A 9 4.27 -5.75 -5.34
C ALA A 9 3.52 -4.51 -4.81
N ALA A 10 3.00 -4.58 -3.59
CA ALA A 10 2.40 -3.44 -2.92
C ALA A 10 3.44 -2.32 -2.66
N ALA A 11 4.65 -2.68 -2.26
CA ALA A 11 5.76 -1.73 -2.13
C ALA A 11 6.11 -1.06 -3.46
N VAL A 12 6.11 -1.81 -4.57
CA VAL A 12 6.30 -1.25 -5.91
C VAL A 12 5.24 -0.18 -6.21
N SER A 13 3.97 -0.46 -5.92
CA SER A 13 2.89 0.52 -6.18
C SER A 13 3.04 1.84 -5.42
N SER A 14 3.50 1.79 -4.17
CA SER A 14 3.76 3.02 -3.38
C SER A 14 5.03 3.72 -3.87
N HIS A 15 6.05 2.96 -4.24
CA HIS A 15 7.30 3.51 -4.76
C HIS A 15 7.10 4.22 -6.11
N LEU A 16 6.23 3.70 -6.99
CA LEU A 16 5.87 4.34 -8.26
C LEU A 16 5.36 5.78 -8.05
N LYS A 17 4.53 6.00 -7.04
CA LYS A 17 4.02 7.34 -6.68
C LYS A 17 5.13 8.33 -6.32
N THR A 18 6.15 7.88 -5.60
CA THR A 18 7.30 8.72 -5.25
C THR A 18 8.17 8.98 -6.47
N ILE A 19 8.42 7.95 -7.28
CA ILE A 19 9.24 8.04 -8.49
C ILE A 19 8.60 8.98 -9.51
N GLU A 20 7.30 8.86 -9.77
CA GLU A 20 6.56 9.72 -10.71
C GLU A 20 6.76 11.21 -10.38
N LYS A 21 6.58 11.59 -9.11
CA LYS A 21 6.74 12.99 -8.65
C LYS A 21 8.19 13.47 -8.73
N ASN A 22 9.12 12.63 -8.30
CA ASN A 22 10.53 13.01 -8.26
C ASN A 22 11.12 13.09 -9.66
N LEU A 23 10.79 12.15 -10.53
CA LEU A 23 11.26 12.14 -11.91
C LEU A 23 10.74 13.36 -12.67
N GLY A 24 9.46 13.71 -12.51
CA GLY A 24 8.90 14.94 -13.08
C GLY A 24 9.66 16.18 -12.60
N ALA A 25 9.89 16.32 -11.30
CA ALA A 25 10.65 17.45 -10.75
C ALA A 25 12.08 17.53 -11.29
N VAL A 26 12.78 16.39 -11.37
CA VAL A 26 14.16 16.33 -11.89
C VAL A 26 14.23 16.68 -13.37
N ILE A 27 13.27 16.24 -14.18
CA ILE A 27 13.17 16.62 -15.61
C ILE A 27 13.01 18.14 -15.75
N GLU A 28 12.30 18.78 -14.82
CA GLU A 28 12.13 20.24 -14.77
C GLU A 28 13.34 20.97 -14.15
N GLY A 29 14.42 20.26 -13.80
CA GLY A 29 15.61 20.84 -13.14
C GLY A 29 15.39 21.21 -11.67
N LYS A 30 14.32 20.71 -11.03
CA LYS A 30 13.99 20.95 -9.62
C LYS A 30 14.49 19.80 -8.74
N GLU A 31 14.60 20.08 -7.45
CA GLU A 31 14.89 19.03 -6.47
C GLU A 31 13.70 18.07 -6.27
N PRO A 32 13.96 16.77 -6.01
CA PRO A 32 12.91 15.76 -5.83
C PRO A 32 12.13 15.98 -4.52
N PRO A 33 10.82 16.29 -4.58
CA PRO A 33 10.07 16.72 -3.41
C PRO A 33 9.47 15.57 -2.58
N ALA A 34 9.35 14.36 -3.15
CA ALA A 34 8.67 13.24 -2.52
C ALA A 34 9.66 12.26 -1.87
N LYS A 35 9.31 11.77 -0.68
CA LYS A 35 10.03 10.69 0.01
C LYS A 35 9.17 9.44 0.10
N TYR A 36 9.76 8.30 -0.20
CA TYR A 36 9.10 7.00 -0.04
C TYR A 36 9.10 6.62 1.45
N ASP A 37 7.94 6.21 1.96
CA ASP A 37 7.72 5.90 3.37
C ASP A 37 8.06 4.47 3.76
N GLY A 38 8.51 3.64 2.80
CA GLY A 38 8.85 2.24 3.04
C GLY A 38 7.64 1.31 3.11
N TYR A 39 6.45 1.78 2.70
CA TYR A 39 5.22 0.99 2.75
C TYR A 39 5.36 -0.37 2.03
N ALA A 40 4.92 -1.43 2.71
CA ALA A 40 4.76 -2.74 2.13
C ALA A 40 3.46 -3.38 2.61
N SER A 41 2.95 -4.33 1.83
CA SER A 41 1.82 -5.14 2.24
C SER A 41 2.05 -6.61 1.90
N CYS A 42 1.67 -7.47 2.84
CA CYS A 42 1.67 -8.91 2.69
C CYS A 42 0.30 -9.46 3.10
N PRO A 43 -0.54 -9.85 2.12
CA PRO A 43 -1.78 -10.56 2.42
C PRO A 43 -1.45 -12.03 2.71
N LEU A 44 -1.42 -12.38 3.98
CA LEU A 44 -1.10 -13.71 4.51
C LEU A 44 -2.36 -14.59 4.48
N ILE A 45 -2.33 -15.69 3.74
CA ILE A 45 -3.43 -16.66 3.77
C ILE A 45 -3.17 -17.65 4.90
N VAL A 46 -4.06 -17.65 5.89
CA VAL A 46 -3.93 -18.44 7.13
C VAL A 46 -4.94 -19.59 7.20
N GLY A 47 -5.83 -19.71 6.20
CA GLY A 47 -6.75 -20.83 6.07
C GLY A 47 -7.40 -20.87 4.69
N ARG A 48 -8.24 -21.88 4.44
CA ARG A 48 -8.86 -22.12 3.11
C ARG A 48 -9.63 -20.91 2.56
N ARG A 49 -10.18 -20.09 3.47
CA ARG A 49 -10.95 -18.88 3.16
C ARG A 49 -10.58 -17.71 4.07
N LEU A 50 -9.45 -17.76 4.77
CA LEU A 50 -9.09 -16.73 5.75
C LEU A 50 -7.74 -16.12 5.40
N GLY A 51 -7.66 -14.80 5.52
CA GLY A 51 -6.41 -14.07 5.37
C GLY A 51 -6.25 -12.95 6.40
N ILE A 52 -5.00 -12.57 6.64
CA ILE A 52 -4.58 -11.41 7.41
C ILE A 52 -3.97 -10.44 6.41
N LEU A 53 -4.43 -9.19 6.39
CA LEU A 53 -3.85 -8.15 5.53
C LEU A 53 -2.80 -7.38 6.32
N ALA A 54 -1.56 -7.84 6.29
CA ALA A 54 -0.48 -7.11 6.96
C ALA A 54 -0.04 -5.92 6.10
N GLU A 55 -0.19 -4.70 6.61
CA GLU A 55 0.31 -3.47 5.99
C GLU A 55 1.24 -2.77 6.97
N PHE A 56 2.44 -2.41 6.53
CA PHE A 56 3.47 -1.90 7.44
C PHE A 56 4.54 -1.08 6.73
N ASN A 57 5.30 -0.34 7.51
CA ASN A 57 6.58 0.24 7.13
C ASN A 57 7.63 -0.03 8.22
N SER A 58 8.80 0.60 8.13
CA SER A 58 9.86 0.46 9.14
C SER A 58 9.49 0.97 10.54
N LYS A 59 8.43 1.77 10.66
CA LYS A 59 7.97 2.36 11.93
C LYS A 59 6.82 1.56 12.59
N GLY A 60 6.16 0.66 11.86
CA GLY A 60 5.07 -0.15 12.38
C GLY A 60 3.91 -0.36 11.40
N PRO A 61 2.72 -0.74 11.90
CA PRO A 61 1.53 -1.01 11.09
C PRO A 61 1.03 0.24 10.35
N MET A 62 0.52 0.04 9.13
CA MET A 62 0.04 1.07 8.22
C MET A 62 -1.24 0.65 7.49
N GLU A 63 -2.22 0.19 8.27
CA GLU A 63 -3.47 -0.39 7.79
C GLU A 63 -4.28 0.59 6.93
N THR A 64 -4.77 0.12 5.78
CA THR A 64 -5.56 0.92 4.84
C THR A 64 -7.02 1.03 5.28
N LEU A 65 -7.58 -0.05 5.83
CA LEU A 65 -8.97 -0.10 6.28
C LEU A 65 -9.05 0.34 7.76
N PRO A 66 -10.14 1.01 8.19
CA PRO A 66 -10.33 1.46 9.57
C PRO A 66 -10.85 0.31 10.46
N ILE A 67 -10.26 -0.87 10.31
CA ILE A 67 -10.57 -2.09 11.07
C ILE A 67 -9.27 -2.83 11.33
N ASP A 68 -9.16 -3.48 12.47
CA ASP A 68 -7.99 -4.30 12.79
C ASP A 68 -7.77 -5.39 11.73
N GLN A 69 -6.68 -5.25 10.97
CA GLN A 69 -6.29 -6.16 9.90
C GLN A 69 -5.41 -7.31 10.39
N SER A 70 -5.00 -7.32 11.67
CA SER A 70 -4.26 -8.44 12.28
C SER A 70 -5.14 -9.68 12.50
N THR A 71 -6.45 -9.48 12.63
CA THR A 71 -7.42 -10.56 12.78
C THR A 71 -7.64 -11.29 11.44
N PRO A 72 -7.62 -12.65 11.39
CA PRO A 72 -7.98 -13.42 10.21
C PRO A 72 -9.42 -13.14 9.75
N ARG A 73 -9.59 -12.69 8.51
CA ARG A 73 -10.91 -12.33 7.96
C ARG A 73 -11.12 -12.85 6.54
N TYR A 74 -12.39 -13.12 6.23
CA TYR A 74 -12.81 -13.61 4.91
C TYR A 74 -12.60 -12.57 3.81
N TYR A 75 -12.80 -11.28 4.09
CA TYR A 75 -12.62 -10.22 3.09
C TYR A 75 -11.17 -10.15 2.61
N ALA A 76 -10.18 -10.36 3.49
CA ALA A 76 -8.77 -10.27 3.12
C ALA A 76 -8.41 -11.38 2.13
N PHE A 77 -8.99 -12.57 2.31
CA PHE A 77 -8.90 -13.66 1.34
C PHE A 77 -9.56 -13.31 0.01
N LEU A 78 -10.80 -12.79 0.01
CA LEU A 78 -11.50 -12.40 -1.21
C LEU A 78 -10.75 -11.31 -1.98
N MET A 79 -10.28 -10.29 -1.28
CA MET A 79 -9.48 -9.21 -1.83
C MET A 79 -8.20 -9.74 -2.47
N LYS A 80 -7.44 -10.60 -1.76
CA LYS A 80 -6.23 -11.20 -2.34
C LYS A 80 -6.53 -12.06 -3.56
N ARG A 81 -7.60 -12.87 -3.52
CA ARG A 81 -7.91 -13.85 -4.56
C ARG A 81 -8.51 -13.22 -5.82
N TYR A 82 -9.36 -12.21 -5.68
CA TYR A 82 -10.14 -11.67 -6.81
C TYR A 82 -9.82 -10.21 -7.10
N LEU A 83 -9.75 -9.34 -6.08
CA LEU A 83 -9.55 -7.91 -6.30
C LEU A 83 -8.12 -7.58 -6.74
N MET A 84 -7.12 -8.17 -6.08
CA MET A 84 -5.71 -7.86 -6.34
C MET A 84 -5.26 -8.25 -7.77
N PRO A 85 -5.61 -9.42 -8.33
CA PRO A 85 -5.30 -9.73 -9.72
C PRO A 85 -5.96 -8.75 -10.70
N PHE A 86 -7.22 -8.40 -10.48
CA PHE A 86 -7.92 -7.42 -11.31
C PHE A 86 -7.24 -6.05 -11.25
N LEU A 87 -6.92 -5.58 -10.05
CA LEU A 87 -6.24 -4.31 -9.81
C LEU A 87 -4.84 -4.29 -10.44
N TYR A 88 -4.12 -5.39 -10.33
CA TYR A 88 -2.79 -5.56 -10.90
C TYR A 88 -2.80 -5.36 -12.42
N TRP A 89 -3.61 -6.13 -13.14
CA TRP A 89 -3.61 -6.11 -14.61
C TRP A 89 -4.27 -4.87 -15.19
N ASN A 90 -5.34 -4.37 -14.57
CA ASN A 90 -6.11 -3.26 -15.14
C ASN A 90 -5.60 -1.88 -14.72
N PHE A 91 -4.90 -1.76 -13.59
CA PHE A 91 -4.47 -0.46 -13.05
C PHE A 91 -2.98 -0.37 -12.78
N LEU A 92 -2.38 -1.31 -12.03
CA LEU A 92 -0.96 -1.21 -11.65
C LEU A 92 -0.04 -1.22 -12.87
N VAL A 93 -0.19 -2.22 -13.75
CA VAL A 93 0.67 -2.35 -14.95
C VAL A 93 0.45 -1.17 -15.92
N LYS A 94 -0.73 -0.53 -15.89
CA LYS A 94 -1.05 0.64 -16.71
C LYS A 94 -0.64 1.97 -16.06
N GLY A 95 -0.07 1.96 -14.86
CA GLY A 95 0.34 3.17 -14.14
C GLY A 95 -0.79 3.94 -13.47
N TYR A 96 -2.02 3.42 -13.45
CA TYR A 96 -3.17 4.08 -12.80
C TYR A 96 -3.27 3.80 -11.30
N TRP A 97 -2.43 2.92 -10.75
CA TRP A 97 -2.45 2.57 -9.33
C TRP A 97 -1.15 2.94 -8.61
N ASN A 98 -1.26 3.94 -7.74
CA ASN A 98 -0.17 4.56 -6.99
C ASN A 98 -0.15 4.17 -5.50
N GLY A 99 -0.62 2.96 -5.20
CA GLY A 99 -0.71 2.42 -3.84
C GLY A 99 -1.90 2.92 -3.03
N PRO A 100 -2.15 2.32 -1.85
CA PRO A 100 -3.39 2.54 -1.11
C PRO A 100 -3.36 3.78 -0.21
N ALA A 101 -2.28 4.56 -0.18
CA ALA A 101 -2.13 5.71 0.71
C ALA A 101 -3.27 6.75 0.56
N THR A 102 -3.79 6.95 -0.65
CA THR A 102 -4.93 7.84 -0.89
C THR A 102 -6.22 7.26 -0.29
N ILE A 103 -6.49 5.97 -0.49
CA ILE A 103 -7.65 5.28 0.07
C ILE A 103 -7.57 5.27 1.61
N ARG A 104 -6.38 4.98 2.17
CA ARG A 104 -6.14 5.03 3.62
C ARG A 104 -6.55 6.37 4.20
N LYS A 105 -6.12 7.49 3.60
CA LYS A 105 -6.52 8.84 4.05
C LYS A 105 -8.04 9.04 3.99
N ILE A 106 -8.69 8.63 2.89
CA ILE A 106 -10.13 8.77 2.72
C ILE A 106 -10.92 7.97 3.77
N LEU A 107 -10.54 6.71 3.99
CA LEU A 107 -11.24 5.84 4.94
C LEU A 107 -11.03 6.26 6.41
N HIS A 108 -9.89 6.89 6.72
CA HIS A 108 -9.58 7.40 8.05
C HIS A 108 -10.03 8.85 8.27
N LEU A 109 -10.41 9.59 7.23
CA LEU A 109 -10.92 10.97 7.36
C LEU A 109 -12.23 11.04 8.17
N GLY A 110 -13.01 9.95 8.21
CA GLY A 110 -14.20 9.83 9.07
C GLY A 110 -13.94 9.13 10.43
N PHE A 111 -12.78 8.49 10.59
CA PHE A 111 -12.39 7.73 11.78
C PHE A 111 -10.93 8.06 12.10
N VAL A 112 -10.66 9.27 12.59
CA VAL A 112 -9.36 9.60 13.17
C VAL A 112 -9.28 8.91 14.53
N PRO A 113 -8.46 7.86 14.73
CA PRO A 113 -8.13 7.44 16.08
C PRO A 113 -7.29 8.58 16.65
N LYS A 114 -7.74 9.17 17.78
CA LYS A 114 -6.85 10.01 18.60
C LYS A 114 -5.57 9.22 18.84
N SER A 115 -4.43 9.75 18.39
CA SER A 115 -3.14 9.28 18.89
C SER A 115 -3.22 9.29 20.41
N LYS A 116 -2.96 8.14 21.04
CA LYS A 116 -2.45 8.16 22.41
C LYS A 116 -1.07 8.79 22.41
#